data_AF-A0A1Y6KYS5-F1
#
_entry.id   AF-A0A1Y6KYS5-F1
#
_cell.length_a   1.000
_cell.length_b   1.000
_cell.length_c   1.000
_cell.angle_alpha   90.00
_cell.angle_beta   90.00
_cell.angle_gamma   90.00
#
_symmetry.space_group_name_H-M   'P 1'
#
loop_
_entity.id
_entity.type
_entity.pdbx_description
1 polymer ?
#
loop_
_entity_poly.entity_id
_entity_poly.type
_entity_poly.pdbx_seq_one_letter_code
_entity_poly.pdbx_strand_id
1 'polypeptide(L)' 'MGVIAKYIVQNLPFDRIYFYGNNKPRHVSIDPDNSQFIQYMLPSPKTGLRYPGKI' A
#
# COMPACT_ATOMS: atom_id res chain seq x y z
N MET A 1 4.63 -2.15 10.34
CA MET A 1 3.30 -2.23 9.69
C MET A 1 2.24 -1.74 10.68
N GLY A 2 1.39 -0.78 10.27
CA GLY A 2 0.34 -0.25 11.14
C GLY A 2 -0.76 -1.28 11.45
N VAL A 3 -1.38 -1.19 12.62
CA VAL A 3 -2.41 -2.14 13.14
C VAL A 3 -3.50 -2.42 12.10
N ILE A 4 -3.97 -1.39 11.40
CA ILE A 4 -5.02 -1.51 10.37
C ILE A 4 -4.55 -2.35 9.17
N ALA A 5 -3.32 -2.15 8.70
CA ALA A 5 -2.81 -2.96 7.60
C ALA A 5 -2.66 -4.44 7.98
N LYS A 6 -2.24 -4.69 9.23
CA LYS A 6 -2.17 -6.05 9.77
C LYS A 6 -3.56 -6.69 9.84
N TYR A 7 -4.57 -5.94 10.30
CA TYR A 7 -5.96 -6.40 10.31
C TYR A 7 -6.46 -6.76 8.90
N ILE A 8 -6.22 -5.90 7.91
CA ILE A 8 -6.64 -6.16 6.51
C ILE A 8 -6.00 -7.45 6.01
N VAL A 9 -4.67 -7.58 6.12
CA VAL A 9 -3.93 -8.75 5.65
C VAL A 9 -4.41 -10.05 6.31
N GLN A 10 -4.84 -9.99 7.57
CA GLN A 10 -5.24 -11.17 8.33
C GLN A 10 -6.72 -11.56 8.18
N ASN A 11 -7.59 -10.61 7.82
CA ASN A 11 -9.04 -10.79 7.98
C ASN A 11 -9.86 -10.46 6.73
N LEU A 12 -9.29 -9.78 5.73
CA LEU A 12 -10.02 -9.27 4.57
C LEU A 12 -9.38 -9.72 3.25
N PRO A 13 -10.18 -10.00 2.21
CA PRO A 13 -9.63 -10.18 0.86
C PRO A 13 -9.10 -8.85 0.33
N PHE A 14 -7.95 -8.88 -0.36
CA PHE A 14 -7.36 -7.70 -1.00
C PHE A 14 -6.37 -8.10 -2.09
N ASP A 15 -6.35 -7.32 -3.18
CA ASP A 15 -5.34 -7.50 -4.22
C ASP A 15 -4.04 -6.74 -3.88
N ARG A 16 -4.13 -5.43 -3.64
CA ARG A 16 -2.97 -4.59 -3.31
C ARG A 16 -3.23 -3.62 -2.16
N ILE A 17 -2.19 -3.34 -1.37
CA ILE A 17 -2.17 -2.25 -0.38
C ILE A 17 -1.03 -1.28 -0.72
N TYR A 18 -1.38 -0.02 -0.98
CA TYR A 18 -0.42 1.06 -1.22
C TYR A 18 -0.21 1.93 0.03
N PHE A 19 1.05 2.11 0.42
CA PHE A 19 1.47 2.96 1.53
C PHE A 19 2.12 4.25 1.02
N TYR A 20 1.53 5.40 1.34
CA TYR A 20 2.03 6.72 0.91
C TYR A 20 2.80 7.49 2.00
N GLY A 21 3.12 6.81 3.11
CA GLY A 21 3.73 7.39 4.32
C GLY A 21 2.82 7.32 5.55
N ASN A 22 3.37 7.59 6.73
CA ASN A 22 2.70 7.34 8.01
C ASN A 22 1.42 8.17 8.25
N ASN A 23 1.37 9.40 7.72
CA ASN A 23 0.25 10.33 7.92
C ASN A 23 -0.66 10.43 6.68
N LYS A 24 -0.71 9.39 5.85
CA LYS A 24 -1.52 9.34 4.64
C LYS A 24 -2.48 8.15 4.68
N PRO A 25 -3.65 8.26 4.01
CA PRO A 25 -4.56 7.13 3.91
C PRO A 25 -3.88 5.95 3.21
N ARG A 26 -4.34 4.75 3.55
CA ARG A 26 -3.98 3.51 2.85
C ARG A 26 -4.96 3.32 1.71
N HIS A 27 -4.44 3.05 0.52
CA HIS A 27 -5.26 2.64 -0.62
C HIS A 27 -5.24 1.12 -0.70
N VAL A 28 -6.43 0.51 -0.72
CA VAL A 28 -6.64 -0.93 -0.82
C VAL A 28 -7.44 -1.20 -2.08
N SER A 29 -6.99 -2.13 -2.92
CA SER A 29 -7.72 -2.57 -4.11
C SER A 29 -8.24 -4.00 -3.96
N ILE A 30 -9.29 -4.31 -4.72
CA ILE A 30 -9.84 -5.66 -4.90
C ILE A 30 -9.75 -5.97 -6.40
N ASP A 31 -9.22 -7.14 -6.73
CA ASP A 31 -9.09 -7.66 -8.08
C ASP A 31 -9.29 -9.19 -8.03
N PRO A 32 -9.88 -9.83 -9.06
CA PRO A 32 -10.01 -11.29 -9.14
C PRO A 32 -8.72 -12.08 -8.85
N ASP A 33 -7.56 -11.54 -9.23
CA ASP A 33 -6.27 -12.22 -9.03
C ASP A 33 -5.88 -12.33 -7.54
N ASN A 34 -6.40 -11.42 -6.70
CA ASN A 34 -6.18 -11.39 -5.25
C ASN A 34 -4.70 -11.59 -4.87
N SER A 35 -3.82 -10.81 -5.49
CA SER A 35 -2.36 -10.99 -5.45
C SER A 35 -1.74 -10.79 -4.07
N GLN A 36 -2.49 -10.22 -3.12
CA GLN A 36 -2.07 -9.88 -1.76
C GLN A 36 -0.73 -9.12 -1.69
N PHE A 37 -0.52 -8.17 -2.60
CA PHE A 37 0.74 -7.47 -2.77
C PHE A 37 0.79 -6.15 -2.00
N ILE A 38 1.93 -5.86 -1.37
CA ILE A 38 2.14 -4.63 -0.59
C ILE A 38 3.14 -3.72 -1.32
N GLN A 39 2.72 -2.50 -1.62
CA GLN A 39 3.54 -1.51 -2.32
C GLN A 39 3.76 -0.25 -1.48
N TYR A 40 5.01 0.12 -1.26
CA TYR A 40 5.34 1.44 -0.71
C TYR A 40 5.46 2.46 -1.85
N MET A 41 4.90 3.64 -1.67
CA MET A 41 4.91 4.74 -2.63
C MET A 41 5.76 5.87 -2.05
N LEU A 42 6.97 6.02 -2.58
CA LEU A 42 7.97 6.96 -2.09
C LEU A 42 7.87 8.29 -2.85
N PRO A 43 8.01 9.44 -2.17
CA PRO A 43 8.06 10.73 -2.83
C PRO A 43 9.40 10.92 -3.55
N SER A 44 9.34 11.44 -4.77
CA SER A 44 10.50 11.93 -5.52
C SER A 44 11.04 13.20 -4.88
N PRO A 45 12.32 13.26 -4.50
CA PRO A 45 12.93 14.49 -4.01
C PRO A 45 12.91 15.62 -5.05
N LYS A 46 12.90 15.28 -6.35
CA LYS A 46 12.94 16.25 -7.45
C LYS A 46 11.58 16.82 -7.79
N THR A 47 10.52 16.01 -7.73
CA THR A 47 9.20 16.37 -8.28
C THR A 47 8.07 16.33 -7.26
N GLY A 48 8.28 15.76 -6.08
CA GLY A 48 7.23 15.52 -5.08
C GLY A 48 6.20 14.46 -5.47
N LEU A 49 6.17 14.02 -6.73
CA LEU A 49 5.37 12.90 -7.21
C LEU A 49 5.81 11.60 -6.55
N ARG A 50 4.88 10.66 -6.40
CA ARG A 50 5.16 9.38 -5.76
C ARG A 50 5.33 8.27 -6.78
N TYR A 51 6.29 7.40 -6.52
CA TYR A 51 6.58 6.24 -7.35
C TYR A 51 6.67 4.97 -6.50
N PRO A 52 6.41 3.79 -7.09
CA PRO A 52 6.62 2.51 -6.41
C PRO A 52 8.06 2.40 -5.92
N GLY A 53 8.23 2.35 -4.60
CA GLY A 53 9.50 2.05 -3.97
C GLY A 53 9.89 0.60 -4.25
N LYS A 54 11.17 0.39 -4.57
CA LYS A 54 11.78 -0.93 -4.52
C LYS A 54 12.18 -1.19 -3.06
N ILE A 55 11.81 -2.37 -2.55
CA ILE A 55 12.28 -2.88 -1.25
C ILE A 55 13.66 -3.48 -1.46
#